data_AF-A0A4V2NWE4-F1
#
_entry.id   AF-A0A4V2NWE4-F1
#
_cell.length_a   1.000
_cell.length_b   1.000
_cell.length_c   1.000
_cell.angle_alpha   90.00
_cell.angle_beta   90.00
_cell.angle_gamma   90.00
#
_symmetry.space_group_name_H-M   'P 1'
#
loop_
_entity.id
_entity.type
_entity.pdbx_description
1 polymer ?
#
loop_
_entity_poly.entity_id
_entity_poly.type
_entity_poly.pdbx_seq_one_letter_code
_entity_poly.pdbx_strand_id
1 'polypeptide(L)'
;MDRFPEIAQLRIERILNRLFAGVEELHRVSGRWGEMPEEERRAFSLEWERTIKDDLGEVHGHYLSRGMRPDQYERYGELLGRLEKSEALIERMGLYPPRRLLLGAAQERVVPGKRREPPKMRRRKLGGPWWRRFFG
;
A
#
# COMPACT_ATOMS: atom_id res chain seq x y z
N MET A 1 1.53 7.23 32.36
CA MET A 1 1.97 6.33 31.27
C MET A 1 0.94 6.40 30.17
N ASP A 2 1.31 6.94 29.01
CA ASP A 2 0.43 7.04 27.85
C ASP A 2 0.16 5.65 27.27
N ARG A 3 -1.09 5.17 27.36
CA ARG A 3 -1.55 3.93 26.70
C ARG A 3 -1.88 4.12 25.21
N PHE A 4 -1.84 5.37 24.74
CA PHE A 4 -2.14 5.74 23.37
C PHE A 4 -1.22 5.12 22.30
N PRO A 5 0.12 5.00 22.51
CA PRO A 5 1.00 4.34 21.55
C PRO A 5 0.62 2.87 21.37
N GLU A 6 0.34 2.13 22.45
CA GLU A 6 0.02 0.71 22.40
C GLU A 6 -1.27 0.42 21.62
N ILE A 7 -2.31 1.24 21.81
CA ILE A 7 -3.58 1.11 21.09
C ILE A 7 -3.36 1.32 19.58
N ALA A 8 -2.56 2.32 19.20
CA ALA A 8 -2.22 2.56 17.80
C ALA A 8 -1.44 1.38 17.20
N GLN A 9 -0.47 0.83 17.95
CA GLN A 9 0.29 -0.33 17.49
C GLN A 9 -0.57 -1.58 17.30
N LEU A 10 -1.51 -1.86 18.22
CA LEU A 10 -2.45 -2.97 18.08
C LEU A 10 -3.41 -2.77 16.91
N ARG A 11 -3.80 -1.52 16.62
CA ARG A 11 -4.62 -1.19 15.45
C ARG A 11 -3.88 -1.50 14.15
N ILE A 12 -2.62 -1.06 14.02
CA ILE A 12 -1.77 -1.37 12.85
C ILE A 12 -1.66 -2.89 12.66
N GLU A 13 -1.40 -3.66 13.73
CA GLU A 13 -1.34 -5.12 13.67
C GLU A 13 -2.63 -5.75 13.14
N ARG A 14 -3.79 -5.31 13.66
CA ARG A 14 -5.09 -5.81 13.20
C ARG A 14 -5.34 -5.49 11.74
N ILE A 15 -4.94 -4.30 11.28
CA ILE A 15 -5.08 -3.92 9.88
C ILE A 15 -4.17 -4.75 8.99
N LEU A 16 -2.89 -4.93 9.37
CA LEU A 16 -1.96 -5.80 8.64
C LEU A 16 -2.52 -7.22 8.51
N ASN A 17 -3.05 -7.80 9.59
CA ASN A 17 -3.67 -9.13 9.56
C ASN A 17 -4.85 -9.20 8.58
N ARG A 18 -5.72 -8.18 8.54
CA ARG A 18 -6.83 -8.13 7.57
C ARG A 18 -6.32 -8.02 6.13
N LEU A 19 -5.29 -7.22 5.89
CA LEU A 19 -4.69 -7.07 4.57
C LEU A 19 -4.08 -8.39 4.09
N PHE A 20 -3.36 -9.10 4.95
CA PHE A 20 -2.85 -10.44 4.63
C PHE A 20 -3.99 -11.41 4.30
N ALA A 21 -5.03 -11.46 5.12
CA ALA A 21 -6.20 -12.31 4.86
C ALA A 21 -6.89 -11.94 3.54
N GLY A 22 -7.01 -10.66 3.21
CA GLY A 22 -7.56 -10.19 1.94
C GLY A 22 -6.73 -10.63 0.73
N VAL A 23 -5.40 -10.62 0.84
CA VAL A 23 -4.51 -11.12 -0.23
C VAL A 23 -4.62 -12.64 -0.37
N GLU A 24 -4.69 -13.39 0.72
CA GLU A 24 -4.91 -14.84 0.67
C GLU A 24 -6.26 -15.19 0.04
N GLU A 25 -7.29 -14.46 0.42
CA GLU A 25 -8.63 -14.59 -0.13
C GLU A 25 -8.66 -14.26 -1.63
N LEU A 26 -7.96 -13.22 -2.08
CA LEU A 26 -7.80 -12.91 -3.49
C LEU A 26 -7.28 -14.12 -4.27
N HIS A 27 -6.24 -14.79 -3.78
CA HIS A 27 -5.70 -15.98 -4.44
C HIS A 27 -6.72 -17.12 -4.47
N ARG A 28 -7.43 -17.37 -3.36
CA ARG A 28 -8.47 -18.39 -3.27
C ARG A 28 -9.60 -18.15 -4.26
N VAL A 29 -10.11 -16.92 -4.30
CA VAL A 29 -11.21 -16.48 -5.16
C VAL A 29 -10.80 -16.50 -6.63
N SER A 30 -9.56 -16.15 -6.93
CA SER A 30 -9.08 -16.08 -8.31
C SER A 30 -9.18 -17.39 -9.09
N GLY A 31 -9.06 -18.54 -8.42
CA GLY A 31 -9.16 -19.86 -9.05
C GLY A 31 -10.56 -20.17 -9.59
N ARG A 32 -11.60 -19.56 -9.02
CA ARG A 32 -13.02 -19.74 -9.39
C ARG A 32 -13.66 -18.48 -9.96
N TRP A 33 -12.87 -17.44 -10.23
CA TRP A 33 -13.40 -16.13 -10.62
C TRP A 33 -14.29 -16.16 -11.85
N GLY A 34 -13.94 -16.97 -12.86
CA GLY A 34 -14.75 -17.12 -14.07
C GLY A 34 -16.09 -17.83 -13.87
N GLU A 35 -16.20 -18.62 -12.80
CA GLU A 35 -17.37 -19.47 -12.49
C GLU A 35 -18.28 -18.84 -11.45
N MET A 36 -17.82 -17.78 -10.78
CA MET A 36 -18.58 -17.10 -9.74
C MET A 36 -19.76 -16.30 -10.33
N PRO A 37 -20.93 -16.34 -9.67
CA PRO A 37 -22.03 -15.43 -9.97
C PRO A 37 -21.58 -13.97 -9.97
N GLU A 38 -22.19 -13.15 -10.81
CA GLU A 38 -21.85 -11.74 -10.91
C GLU A 38 -22.00 -11.00 -9.58
N GLU A 39 -23.03 -11.34 -8.81
CA GLU A 39 -23.31 -10.76 -7.48
C GLU A 39 -22.17 -11.05 -6.49
N GLU A 40 -21.66 -12.29 -6.45
CA GLU A 40 -20.51 -12.65 -5.62
C GLU A 40 -19.25 -11.89 -6.06
N ARG A 41 -19.00 -11.79 -7.37
CA ARG A 41 -17.86 -11.03 -7.91
C ARG A 41 -17.93 -9.55 -7.56
N ARG A 42 -19.12 -8.94 -7.65
CA ARG A 42 -19.36 -7.54 -7.27
C ARG A 42 -19.15 -7.34 -5.77
N ALA A 43 -19.70 -8.22 -4.93
CA ALA A 43 -19.51 -8.16 -3.48
C ALA A 43 -18.02 -8.23 -3.11
N PHE A 44 -17.29 -9.19 -3.69
CA PHE A 44 -15.84 -9.31 -3.49
C PHE A 44 -15.09 -8.07 -3.98
N SER A 45 -15.46 -7.52 -5.14
CA SER A 45 -14.80 -6.32 -5.69
C SER A 45 -14.96 -5.10 -4.78
N LEU A 46 -16.14 -4.91 -4.20
CA LEU A 46 -16.42 -3.83 -3.26
C LEU A 46 -15.65 -4.00 -1.94
N GLU A 47 -15.62 -5.22 -1.40
CA GLU A 47 -14.86 -5.52 -0.19
C GLU A 47 -13.37 -5.33 -0.40
N TRP A 48 -12.83 -5.79 -1.54
CA TRP A 48 -11.45 -5.56 -1.94
C TRP A 48 -11.15 -4.07 -2.05
N GLU A 49 -11.98 -3.30 -2.75
CA GLU A 49 -11.77 -1.87 -2.91
C GLU A 49 -11.76 -1.14 -1.56
N ARG A 50 -12.71 -1.44 -0.66
CA ARG A 50 -12.73 -0.89 0.70
C ARG A 50 -11.47 -1.23 1.47
N THR A 51 -11.06 -2.50 1.43
CA THR A 51 -9.86 -2.99 2.13
C THR A 51 -8.60 -2.29 1.61
N ILE A 52 -8.46 -2.12 0.30
CA ILE A 52 -7.31 -1.43 -0.27
C ILE A 52 -7.35 0.08 0.03
N LYS A 53 -8.51 0.74 -0.07
CA LYS A 53 -8.57 2.19 0.16
C LYS A 53 -8.38 2.56 1.63
N ASP A 54 -9.09 1.86 2.52
CA ASP A 54 -9.14 2.24 3.93
C ASP A 54 -7.96 1.63 4.70
N ASP A 55 -7.84 0.30 4.67
CA ASP A 55 -6.87 -0.42 5.49
C ASP A 55 -5.43 -0.23 4.98
N LEU A 56 -5.18 -0.41 3.67
CA LEU A 56 -3.84 -0.19 3.12
C LEU A 56 -3.47 1.30 3.14
N GLY A 57 -4.44 2.20 2.93
CA GLY A 57 -4.25 3.64 3.06
C GLY A 57 -3.78 4.06 4.46
N GLU A 58 -4.47 3.57 5.49
CA GLU A 58 -4.12 3.86 6.88
C GLU A 58 -2.72 3.35 7.25
N VAL A 59 -2.44 2.08 6.95
CA VAL A 59 -1.13 1.47 7.23
C VAL A 59 -0.02 2.16 6.45
N HIS A 60 -0.25 2.50 5.16
CA HIS A 60 0.73 3.25 4.39
C HIS A 60 1.00 4.64 4.99
N GLY A 61 -0.03 5.32 5.53
CA GLY A 61 0.13 6.57 6.27
C GLY A 61 1.08 6.42 7.47
N HIS A 62 0.89 5.37 8.28
CA HIS A 62 1.78 5.05 9.40
C HIS A 62 3.21 4.69 8.97
N TYR A 63 3.36 4.00 7.83
CA TYR A 63 4.67 3.73 7.25
C TYR A 63 5.40 5.04 6.90
N LEU A 64 4.72 5.96 6.21
CA LEU A 64 5.29 7.24 5.79
C LEU A 64 5.60 8.19 6.96
N SER A 65 4.80 8.15 8.03
CA SER A 65 5.01 8.98 9.23
C SER A 65 6.05 8.41 10.20
N ARG A 66 6.63 7.26 9.85
CA ARG A 66 7.49 6.45 10.70
C ARG A 66 6.85 5.98 12.02
N GLY A 67 5.54 5.76 12.02
CA GLY A 67 4.75 5.42 13.22
C GLY A 67 4.68 3.93 13.58
N MET A 68 5.41 3.07 12.86
CA MET A 68 5.40 1.62 13.05
C MET A 68 6.58 1.14 13.91
N ARG A 69 6.41 -0.03 14.54
CA ARG A 69 7.50 -0.79 15.12
C ARG A 69 8.33 -1.53 14.05
N PRO A 70 9.59 -1.93 14.34
CA PRO A 70 10.42 -2.67 13.40
C PRO A 70 9.75 -3.91 12.79
N ASP A 71 9.09 -4.74 13.61
CA ASP A 71 8.38 -5.95 13.18
C ASP A 71 7.23 -5.63 12.21
N GLN A 72 6.51 -4.53 12.44
CA GLN A 72 5.43 -4.10 11.55
C GLN A 72 5.96 -3.57 10.21
N TYR A 73 7.13 -2.92 10.18
CA TYR A 73 7.76 -2.54 8.92
C TYR A 73 8.09 -3.75 8.06
N GLU A 74 8.65 -4.79 8.68
CA GLU A 74 9.00 -6.03 7.98
C GLU A 74 7.73 -6.68 7.40
N ARG A 75 6.68 -6.82 8.22
CA ARG A 75 5.39 -7.36 7.79
C ARG A 75 4.73 -6.51 6.71
N TYR A 76 4.84 -5.18 6.79
CA TYR A 76 4.32 -4.30 5.76
C TYR A 76 5.10 -4.44 4.44
N GLY A 77 6.42 -4.57 4.50
CA GLY A 77 7.25 -4.86 3.33
C GLY A 77 6.89 -6.20 2.67
N GLU A 78 6.66 -7.24 3.49
CA GLU A 78 6.17 -8.52 3.00
C GLU A 78 4.82 -8.39 2.30
N LEU A 79 3.87 -7.69 2.92
CA LEU A 79 2.55 -7.43 2.34
C LEU A 79 2.68 -6.73 0.97
N LEU A 80 3.50 -5.69 0.86
CA LEU A 80 3.73 -5.00 -0.41
C LEU A 80 4.30 -5.94 -1.47
N GLY A 81 5.27 -6.79 -1.11
CA GLY A 81 5.82 -7.79 -2.04
C GLY A 81 4.78 -8.82 -2.49
N ARG A 82 3.84 -9.22 -1.62
CA ARG A 82 2.73 -10.10 -2.02
C ARG A 82 1.75 -9.39 -2.96
N LEU A 83 1.39 -8.14 -2.66
CA LEU A 83 0.51 -7.34 -3.51
C LEU A 83 1.11 -7.10 -4.91
N GLU A 84 2.42 -6.83 -4.98
CA GLU A 84 3.15 -6.67 -6.24
C GLU A 84 3.08 -7.94 -7.10
N LYS A 85 3.36 -9.10 -6.50
CA LYS A 85 3.26 -10.40 -7.18
C LYS A 85 1.84 -10.71 -7.67
N SER A 86 0.83 -10.12 -7.04
CA SER A 86 -0.57 -10.31 -7.37
C SER A 86 -1.14 -9.25 -8.32
N GLU A 87 -0.35 -8.29 -8.82
CA GLU A 87 -0.88 -7.21 -9.67
C GLU A 87 -1.57 -7.73 -10.94
N ALA A 88 -0.92 -8.64 -11.66
CA ALA A 88 -1.49 -9.21 -12.89
C ALA A 88 -2.81 -9.95 -12.62
N LEU A 89 -2.92 -10.59 -11.44
CA LEU A 89 -4.13 -11.26 -11.00
C LEU A 89 -5.26 -10.27 -10.73
N ILE A 90 -4.95 -9.20 -9.99
CA ILE A 90 -5.87 -8.11 -9.63
C ILE A 90 -6.41 -7.45 -10.90
N GLU A 91 -5.54 -7.17 -11.87
CA GLU A 91 -5.93 -6.58 -13.16
C GLU A 91 -6.83 -7.50 -13.97
N ARG A 92 -6.46 -8.78 -14.10
CA ARG A 92 -7.27 -9.77 -14.82
C ARG A 92 -8.67 -9.93 -14.21
N MET A 93 -8.78 -9.79 -12.90
CA MET A 93 -10.05 -9.84 -12.18
C MET A 93 -10.85 -8.53 -12.28
N GLY A 94 -10.27 -7.44 -12.79
CA GLY A 94 -10.91 -6.13 -12.88
C GLY A 94 -11.03 -5.41 -11.54
N LEU A 95 -10.20 -5.76 -10.56
CA LEU A 95 -10.24 -5.22 -9.21
C LEU A 95 -9.47 -3.89 -9.08
N TYR A 96 -9.74 -3.13 -8.02
CA TYR A 96 -9.01 -1.90 -7.73
C TYR A 96 -7.51 -2.19 -7.46
N PRO A 97 -6.58 -1.60 -8.23
CA PRO A 97 -5.15 -1.90 -8.11
C PRO A 97 -4.49 -1.12 -6.95
N PRO A 98 -3.81 -1.79 -6.00
CA PRO A 98 -3.15 -1.16 -4.86
C PRO A 98 -2.16 -0.06 -5.24
N ARG A 99 -1.40 -0.22 -6.34
CA ARG A 99 -0.45 0.79 -6.82
C ARG A 99 -1.07 2.16 -7.08
N ARG A 100 -2.36 2.25 -7.44
CA ARG A 100 -3.01 3.55 -7.64
C ARG A 100 -3.04 4.36 -6.36
N LEU A 101 -3.30 3.70 -5.22
CA LEU A 101 -3.28 4.34 -3.92
C LEU A 101 -1.84 4.71 -3.51
N LEU A 102 -0.90 3.78 -3.66
CA LEU A 102 0.50 3.99 -3.27
C LEU A 102 1.17 5.13 -4.08
N LEU A 103 0.85 5.23 -5.37
CA LEU A 103 1.35 6.31 -6.24
C LEU A 103 0.59 7.63 -6.05
N GLY A 104 -0.71 7.58 -5.72
CA GLY A 104 -1.52 8.76 -5.40
C GLY A 104 -1.04 9.45 -4.13
N ALA A 105 -0.74 8.67 -3.08
CA ALA A 105 -0.15 9.18 -1.84
C ALA A 105 1.23 9.83 -2.05
N ALA A 106 2.00 9.36 -3.04
CA ALA A 106 3.27 9.98 -3.42
C ALA A 106 3.09 11.33 -4.15
N GLN A 107 1.96 11.53 -4.86
CA GLN A 107 1.66 12.75 -5.60
C GLN A 107 0.97 13.83 -4.75
N GLU A 108 0.14 13.48 -3.77
CA GLU A 108 -0.53 14.46 -2.88
C GLU A 108 0.43 15.24 -1.96
N ARG A 109 1.71 14.84 -1.86
CA ARG A 109 2.75 15.67 -1.23
C ARG A 109 3.32 16.77 -2.12
N VAL A 110 2.90 16.84 -3.39
CA VAL A 110 3.21 17.94 -4.31
C VAL A 110 2.00 18.88 -4.41
N VAL A 111 1.58 19.47 -3.29
CA VAL A 111 0.71 20.66 -3.32
C VAL A 111 1.59 21.89 -3.56
N PRO A 112 1.35 22.70 -4.62
CA PRO A 112 2.13 23.89 -4.91
C PRO A 112 1.69 25.03 -3.97
N GLY A 113 2.39 25.17 -2.84
CA GLY A 113 1.91 26.11 -1.82
C GLY A 113 2.92 26.50 -0.75
N LYS A 114 4.16 26.82 -1.15
CA LYS A 114 5.03 27.86 -0.57
C LYS A 114 6.43 27.69 -1.14
N ARG A 115 6.83 28.60 -2.05
CA ARG A 115 8.24 28.81 -2.39
C ARG A 115 8.99 29.16 -1.11
N ARG A 116 9.72 28.21 -0.55
CA ARG A 116 10.99 28.52 0.11
C ARG A 116 12.04 28.28 -0.94
N GLU A 117 12.69 29.35 -1.38
CA GLU A 117 13.81 29.26 -2.31
C GLU A 117 14.84 28.26 -1.76
N PRO A 118 15.29 27.28 -2.57
CA PRO A 118 16.36 26.41 -2.14
C PRO A 118 17.65 27.24 -2.06
N PRO A 119 18.51 27.02 -1.03
CA PRO A 119 19.80 27.67 -0.98
C PRO A 119 20.61 27.29 -2.24
N LYS A 120 21.21 28.30 -2.88
CA LYS A 120 22.03 28.14 -4.09
C LYS A 120 23.23 27.24 -3.79
N MET A 121 23.07 25.93 -4.03
CA MET A 121 24.17 24.98 -4.03
C MET A 121 24.61 24.71 -5.47
N ARG A 122 25.92 24.93 -5.68
CA ARG A 122 26.63 24.78 -6.94
C ARG A 122 26.32 23.45 -7.62
N ARG A 123 25.92 23.51 -8.89
CA ARG A 123 25.74 22.37 -9.78
C ARG A 123 27.04 21.55 -9.84
N ARG A 124 27.09 20.41 -9.18
CA ARG A 124 27.91 19.27 -9.62
C ARG A 124 27.01 18.34 -10.44
N LYS A 125 27.40 18.10 -11.69
CA LYS A 125 26.78 17.13 -12.58
C LYS A 125 26.91 15.72 -11.96
N LEU A 126 25.78 15.15 -11.56
CA LEU A 126 25.53 13.71 -11.35
C LEU A 126 24.08 13.54 -11.83
N GLY A 127 23.72 12.76 -12.84
CA GLY A 127 24.25 11.47 -13.25
C GLY A 127 23.19 10.41 -12.96
N GLY A 128 22.12 10.37 -13.76
CA GLY A 128 21.15 9.27 -13.84
C GLY A 128 20.12 9.15 -12.71
N PRO A 129 19.00 8.45 -12.94
CA PRO A 129 17.95 8.33 -11.95
C PRO A 129 18.18 7.24 -10.90
N TRP A 130 17.84 7.56 -9.66
CA TRP A 130 18.11 6.83 -8.41
C TRP A 130 17.43 5.45 -8.20
N TRP A 131 16.50 5.03 -9.06
CA TRP A 131 15.65 3.84 -8.81
C TRP A 131 16.27 2.49 -9.16
N ARG A 132 17.48 2.43 -9.73
CA ARG A 132 18.14 1.15 -10.10
C ARG A 132 18.87 0.44 -8.96
N ARG A 133 18.89 0.97 -7.74
CA ARG A 133 19.75 0.44 -6.66
C ARG A 133 19.09 -0.58 -5.72
N PHE A 134 17.82 -0.91 -5.93
CA PHE A 134 17.08 -1.82 -5.03
C PHE A 134 16.62 -3.14 -5.69
N PHE A 135 16.85 -3.33 -6.99
CA PHE A 135 16.42 -4.53 -7.72
C PHE A 135 17.53 -5.09 -8.62
N GLY A 136 18.71 -5.31 -8.03
CA GLY A 136 19.81 -6.06 -8.64
C GLY A 136 19.99 -7.40 -7.94
#